data_AF-A0A813WJB2-F1
#
_entry.id   AF-A0A813WJB2-F1
#
_cell.length_a   1.000
_cell.length_b   1.000
_cell.length_c   1.000
_cell.angle_alpha   90.00
_cell.angle_beta   90.00
_cell.angle_gamma   90.00
#
_symmetry.space_group_name_H-M   'P 1'
#
loop_
_entity.id
_entity.type
_entity.pdbx_description
1 polymer ?
#
loop_
_entity_poly.entity_id
_entity_poly.type
_entity_poly.pdbx_seq_one_letter_code
_entity_poly.pdbx_strand_id
1 'polypeptide(L)'
;MSQPCAIKTCKRASRTLCHCCNQNLCRDHFVQHDDLLNSQLNPLTNEVNALSDRLAVINPNNIIDDSHEKLNQWRIDCHKIIDHFYEQKCRELHQYIISKLDKLRTDITDLRLIMIRLINQQDTTKHDINSLTSAIHDLKQNMNSIEQIQIQLKIHPLLVDDRLIQIEKIEKQSFSLINLRPPYHTITTIGASDYSIASNDRYLLLHINPNLCLIDENL
;
A
#
# COMPACT_ATOMS: atom_id res chain seq x y z
N MET A 1 -11.67 59.86 44.78
CA MET A 1 -10.76 60.43 43.76
C MET A 1 -11.04 59.75 42.44
N SER A 2 -11.33 60.49 41.37
CA SER A 2 -11.61 59.92 40.05
C SER A 2 -10.30 59.46 39.40
N GLN A 3 -10.21 58.19 38.97
CA GLN A 3 -9.02 57.70 38.28
C GLN A 3 -8.88 58.34 36.89
N PRO A 4 -7.66 58.61 36.40
CA PRO A 4 -7.44 59.10 35.06
C PRO A 4 -7.79 58.03 34.01
N CYS A 5 -8.15 58.47 32.80
CA CYS A 5 -8.31 57.57 31.66
C CYS A 5 -6.99 56.85 31.34
N ALA A 6 -7.04 55.55 31.02
CA ALA A 6 -5.88 54.70 30.75
C ALA A 6 -5.08 55.14 29.51
N ILE A 7 -5.72 55.89 28.60
CA ILE A 7 -5.05 56.52 27.45
C ILE A 7 -4.24 57.72 27.92
N LYS A 8 -2.91 57.61 27.87
CA LYS A 8 -1.93 58.59 28.41
C LYS A 8 -2.10 60.01 27.88
N THR A 9 -2.64 60.19 26.67
CA THR A 9 -2.89 61.49 26.05
C THR A 9 -4.21 62.13 26.46
N CYS A 10 -5.08 61.39 27.18
CA CYS A 10 -6.39 61.86 27.61
C CYS A 10 -6.34 62.49 29.00
N LYS A 11 -6.67 63.78 29.11
CA LYS A 11 -6.75 64.50 30.39
C LYS A 11 -8.09 64.30 31.14
N ARG A 12 -9.01 63.50 30.60
CA ARG A 12 -10.35 63.29 31.19
C ARG A 12 -10.30 62.22 32.29
N ALA A 13 -11.11 62.40 33.33
CA ALA A 13 -11.34 61.36 34.32
C ALA A 13 -12.04 60.14 33.68
N SER A 14 -11.66 58.94 34.11
CA SER A 14 -12.37 57.72 33.77
C SER A 14 -13.80 57.77 34.30
N ARG A 15 -14.73 57.25 33.51
CA ARG A 15 -16.15 57.09 33.87
C ARG A 15 -16.59 55.64 33.89
N THR A 16 -15.84 54.75 33.23
CA THR A 16 -16.20 53.34 33.07
C THR A 16 -14.93 52.50 33.09
N LEU A 17 -14.96 51.35 33.78
CA LEU A 17 -13.95 50.31 33.69
C LEU A 17 -14.37 49.32 32.60
N CYS A 18 -13.51 49.09 31.60
CA CYS A 18 -13.69 47.96 30.70
C CYS A 18 -13.30 46.67 31.43
N HIS A 19 -14.25 45.80 31.71
CA HIS A 19 -13.99 44.53 32.40
C HIS A 19 -13.22 43.51 31.56
N CYS A 20 -13.30 43.59 30.22
CA CYS A 20 -12.59 42.68 29.31
C CYS A 20 -11.07 42.92 29.33
N CYS A 21 -10.66 44.18 29.48
CA CYS A 21 -9.24 44.58 29.38
C CYS A 21 -8.69 45.13 30.71
N ASN A 22 -9.56 45.25 31.72
CA ASN A 22 -9.31 45.87 33.02
C ASN A 22 -8.73 47.31 32.92
N GLN A 23 -9.22 48.09 31.96
CA GLN A 23 -8.76 49.46 31.70
C GLN A 23 -9.82 50.50 32.07
N ASN A 24 -9.42 51.49 32.87
CA ASN A 24 -10.28 52.62 33.25
C ASN A 24 -10.34 53.65 32.11
N LEU A 25 -11.48 53.75 31.42
CA LEU A 25 -11.65 54.61 30.24
C LEU A 25 -12.62 55.76 30.53
N CYS A 26 -12.44 56.90 29.86
CA CYS A 26 -13.47 57.94 29.81
C CYS A 26 -14.56 57.51 28.82
N ARG A 27 -15.73 58.16 28.86
CA ARG A 27 -16.90 57.76 28.04
C ARG A 27 -16.57 57.64 26.55
N ASP A 28 -15.88 58.63 25.98
CA ASP A 28 -15.57 58.65 24.54
C ASP A 28 -14.60 57.54 24.14
N HIS A 29 -13.56 57.30 24.94
CA HIS A 29 -12.60 56.23 24.67
C HIS A 29 -13.17 54.84 24.96
N PHE A 30 -14.14 54.72 25.86
CA PHE A 30 -14.87 53.48 26.05
C PHE A 30 -15.71 53.13 24.82
N VAL A 31 -16.43 54.12 24.26
CA VAL A 31 -17.19 53.93 23.00
C VAL A 31 -16.27 53.57 21.85
N GLN A 32 -15.16 54.30 21.66
CA GLN A 32 -14.17 53.97 20.63
C GLN A 32 -13.54 52.59 20.82
N HIS A 33 -13.31 52.18 22.06
CA HIS A 33 -12.77 50.86 22.39
C HIS A 33 -13.78 49.75 22.07
N ASP A 34 -15.06 49.95 22.40
CA ASP A 34 -16.15 49.03 22.08
C ASP A 34 -16.37 48.93 20.57
N ASP A 35 -16.36 50.07 19.87
CA ASP A 35 -16.42 50.13 18.41
C ASP A 35 -15.23 49.40 17.76
N LEU A 36 -14.01 49.58 18.31
CA LEU A 36 -12.82 48.89 17.83
C LEU A 36 -12.95 47.37 18.01
N LEU A 37 -13.38 46.90 19.18
CA LEU A 37 -13.62 45.47 19.41
C LEU A 37 -14.68 44.90 18.47
N ASN A 38 -15.81 45.59 18.31
CA ASN A 38 -16.88 45.17 17.40
C ASN A 38 -16.42 45.17 15.94
N SER A 39 -15.58 46.12 15.54
CA SER A 39 -15.01 46.16 14.19
C SER A 39 -14.07 44.99 13.87
N GLN A 40 -13.49 44.33 14.88
CA GLN A 40 -12.66 43.13 14.67
C GLN A 40 -13.48 41.89 14.30
N LEU A 41 -14.80 41.89 14.56
CA LEU A 41 -15.67 40.78 14.18
C LEU A 41 -15.82 40.65 12.65
N ASN A 42 -15.72 41.76 11.92
CA ASN A 42 -15.84 41.76 10.46
C ASN A 42 -14.67 41.01 9.78
N PRO A 43 -13.39 41.29 10.09
CA PRO A 43 -12.26 40.47 9.65
C PRO A 43 -12.40 38.98 9.97
N LEU A 44 -12.81 38.63 11.20
CA LEU A 44 -12.99 37.23 11.60
C LEU A 44 -14.11 36.54 10.80
N THR A 45 -15.21 37.26 10.55
CA THR A 45 -16.29 36.76 9.70
C THR A 45 -15.79 36.49 8.28
N ASN A 46 -14.95 37.39 7.75
CA ASN A 46 -14.36 37.20 6.42
C ASN A 46 -13.41 36.00 6.39
N GLU A 47 -12.61 35.76 7.44
CA GLU A 47 -11.77 34.57 7.54
C GLU A 47 -12.59 33.28 7.60
N VAL A 48 -13.68 33.25 8.38
CA VAL A 48 -14.59 32.10 8.45
C VAL A 48 -15.22 31.84 7.09
N ASN A 49 -15.68 32.87 6.39
CA ASN A 49 -16.24 32.74 5.05
C ASN A 49 -15.19 32.21 4.06
N ALA A 50 -13.96 32.73 4.10
CA ALA A 50 -12.87 32.23 3.27
C ALA A 50 -12.53 30.75 3.55
N LEU A 51 -12.58 30.32 4.82
CA LEU A 51 -12.41 28.90 5.18
C LEU A 51 -13.57 28.04 4.67
N SER A 52 -14.80 28.55 4.76
CA SER A 52 -16.00 27.88 4.24
C SER A 52 -15.94 27.71 2.71
N ASP A 53 -15.55 28.77 2.00
CA ASP A 53 -15.38 28.74 0.54
C ASP A 53 -14.28 27.75 0.14
N ARG A 54 -13.16 27.74 0.87
CA ARG A 54 -12.09 26.74 0.64
C ARG A 54 -12.57 25.32 0.88
N LEU A 55 -13.33 25.08 1.95
CA LEU A 55 -13.90 23.77 2.25
C LEU A 55 -14.86 23.32 1.13
N ALA A 56 -15.65 24.23 0.59
CA ALA A 56 -16.59 23.94 -0.51
C ALA A 56 -15.89 23.51 -1.81
N VAL A 57 -14.64 23.92 -2.03
CA VAL A 57 -13.85 23.56 -3.22
C VAL A 57 -13.09 22.24 -3.04
N ILE A 58 -12.91 21.74 -1.80
CA ILE A 58 -12.26 20.45 -1.55
C ILE A 58 -13.17 19.34 -2.09
N ASN A 59 -12.77 18.73 -3.20
CA ASN A 59 -13.44 17.57 -3.77
C ASN A 59 -12.89 16.29 -3.13
N PRO A 60 -13.69 15.52 -2.38
CA PRO A 60 -13.26 14.25 -1.80
C PRO A 60 -12.78 13.24 -2.84
N ASN A 61 -13.34 13.27 -4.05
CA ASN A 61 -12.96 12.34 -5.12
C ASN A 61 -11.48 12.53 -5.51
N ASN A 62 -11.04 13.79 -5.67
CA ASN A 62 -9.63 14.10 -5.97
C ASN A 62 -8.67 13.60 -4.87
N ILE A 63 -9.13 13.43 -3.63
CA ILE A 63 -8.30 12.94 -2.52
C ILE A 63 -8.12 11.41 -2.62
N ILE A 64 -9.12 10.70 -3.15
CA ILE A 64 -9.15 9.23 -3.20
C ILE A 64 -8.86 8.65 -4.58
N ASP A 65 -8.84 9.46 -5.64
CA ASP A 65 -8.64 9.00 -7.03
C ASP A 65 -7.36 8.16 -7.19
N ASP A 66 -6.22 8.62 -6.66
CA ASP A 66 -4.96 7.86 -6.65
C ASP A 66 -5.09 6.52 -5.92
N SER A 67 -5.90 6.48 -4.86
CA SER A 67 -6.14 5.25 -4.08
C SER A 67 -7.05 4.30 -4.85
N HIS A 68 -8.08 4.80 -5.52
CA HIS A 68 -8.93 4.02 -6.41
C HIS A 68 -8.15 3.40 -7.56
N GLU A 69 -7.23 4.15 -8.17
CA GLU A 69 -6.39 3.62 -9.25
C GLU A 69 -5.52 2.45 -8.75
N LYS A 70 -4.89 2.61 -7.57
CA LYS A 70 -4.10 1.53 -6.95
C LYS A 70 -4.94 0.31 -6.62
N LEU A 71 -6.14 0.48 -6.08
CA LEU A 71 -7.07 -0.61 -5.79
C LEU A 71 -7.51 -1.33 -7.07
N ASN A 72 -7.79 -0.57 -8.13
CA ASN A 72 -8.17 -1.14 -9.41
C ASN A 72 -7.01 -1.91 -10.05
N GLN A 73 -5.79 -1.39 -9.97
CA GLN A 73 -4.59 -2.09 -10.44
C GLN A 73 -4.36 -3.39 -9.66
N TRP A 74 -4.44 -3.35 -8.33
CA TRP A 74 -4.36 -4.54 -7.48
C TRP A 74 -5.39 -5.60 -7.89
N ARG A 75 -6.65 -5.20 -8.11
CA ARG A 75 -7.71 -6.08 -8.58
C ARG A 75 -7.35 -6.75 -9.92
N ILE A 76 -6.89 -5.97 -10.90
CA ILE A 76 -6.49 -6.48 -12.21
C ILE A 76 -5.37 -7.51 -12.07
N ASP A 77 -4.36 -7.22 -11.25
CA ASP A 77 -3.21 -8.10 -11.09
C ASP A 77 -3.57 -9.39 -10.34
N CYS A 78 -4.45 -9.33 -9.34
CA CYS A 78 -5.00 -10.52 -8.69
C CYS A 78 -5.73 -11.43 -9.68
N HIS A 79 -6.56 -10.88 -10.57
CA HIS A 79 -7.23 -11.68 -11.60
C HIS A 79 -6.24 -12.39 -12.53
N LYS A 80 -5.19 -11.69 -13.00
CA LYS A 80 -4.15 -12.31 -13.83
C LYS A 80 -3.47 -13.48 -13.13
N ILE A 81 -3.18 -13.35 -11.84
CA ILE A 81 -2.55 -14.42 -11.05
C ILE A 81 -3.48 -15.64 -10.96
N ILE A 82 -4.78 -15.41 -10.71
CA ILE A 82 -5.79 -16.47 -10.63
C ILE A 82 -5.90 -17.19 -11.99
N ASP A 83 -6.00 -16.44 -13.08
CA ASP A 83 -6.10 -17.00 -14.43
C ASP A 83 -4.86 -17.81 -14.79
N HIS A 84 -3.66 -17.29 -14.49
CA HIS A 84 -2.42 -18.00 -14.72
C HIS A 84 -2.36 -19.33 -13.94
N PHE A 85 -2.75 -19.31 -12.66
CA PHE A 85 -2.78 -20.50 -11.83
C PHE A 85 -3.78 -21.54 -12.36
N TYR A 86 -4.97 -21.09 -12.77
CA TYR A 86 -5.98 -21.94 -13.38
C TYR A 86 -5.44 -22.63 -14.65
N GLU A 87 -4.88 -21.85 -15.57
CA GLU A 87 -4.30 -22.39 -16.80
C GLU A 87 -3.17 -23.39 -16.52
N GLN A 88 -2.33 -23.10 -15.53
CA GLN A 88 -1.29 -24.03 -15.09
C GLN A 88 -1.91 -25.37 -14.65
N LYS A 89 -2.96 -25.35 -13.83
CA LYS A 89 -3.62 -26.57 -13.37
C LYS A 89 -4.30 -27.33 -14.51
N CYS A 90 -4.86 -26.64 -15.50
CA CYS A 90 -5.36 -27.27 -16.72
C CYS A 90 -4.22 -27.97 -17.50
N ARG A 91 -3.05 -27.32 -17.63
CA ARG A 91 -1.88 -27.92 -18.29
C ARG A 91 -1.38 -29.15 -17.53
N GLU A 92 -1.28 -29.09 -16.21
CA GLU A 92 -0.89 -30.24 -15.36
C GLU A 92 -1.84 -31.43 -15.56
N LEU A 93 -3.16 -31.18 -15.57
CA LEU A 93 -4.18 -32.21 -15.83
C LEU A 93 -4.01 -32.85 -17.21
N HIS A 94 -3.82 -32.02 -18.23
CA HIS A 94 -3.66 -32.46 -19.60
C HIS A 94 -2.38 -33.30 -19.77
N GLN A 95 -1.27 -32.83 -19.20
CA GLN A 95 0.01 -33.56 -19.22
C GLN A 95 -0.08 -34.90 -18.49
N TYR A 96 -0.81 -34.97 -17.38
CA TYR A 96 -1.05 -36.22 -16.67
C TYR A 96 -1.68 -37.27 -17.59
N ILE A 97 -2.75 -36.93 -18.31
CA ILE A 97 -3.41 -37.85 -19.24
C ILE A 97 -2.52 -38.19 -20.45
N ILE A 98 -1.87 -37.19 -21.06
CA ILE A 98 -0.95 -37.43 -22.19
C ILE A 98 0.15 -38.41 -21.79
N SER A 99 0.78 -38.22 -20.63
CA SER A 99 1.88 -39.09 -20.19
C SER A 99 1.47 -40.56 -20.05
N LYS A 100 0.21 -40.82 -19.64
CA LYS A 100 -0.34 -42.17 -19.53
C LYS A 100 -0.59 -42.78 -20.91
N LEU A 101 -1.10 -42.00 -21.85
CA LEU A 101 -1.32 -42.45 -23.23
C LEU A 101 -0.01 -42.70 -23.97
N ASP A 102 1.00 -41.83 -23.80
CA ASP A 102 2.31 -42.00 -24.43
C ASP A 102 3.01 -43.26 -23.92
N LYS A 103 2.91 -43.55 -22.62
CA LYS A 103 3.43 -44.81 -22.07
C LYS A 103 2.80 -46.02 -22.75
N LEU A 104 1.46 -46.06 -22.91
CA LEU A 104 0.81 -47.15 -23.64
C LEU A 104 1.28 -47.25 -25.09
N ARG A 105 1.53 -46.12 -25.74
CA ARG A 105 2.01 -46.08 -27.13
C ARG A 105 3.41 -46.70 -27.24
N THR A 106 4.29 -46.41 -26.28
CA THR A 106 5.61 -47.03 -26.16
C THR A 106 5.48 -48.53 -25.90
N ASP A 107 4.66 -48.93 -24.91
CA ASP A 107 4.46 -50.35 -24.58
C ASP A 107 3.95 -51.16 -25.79
N ILE A 108 3.05 -50.59 -26.61
CA ILE A 108 2.59 -51.20 -27.88
C ILE A 108 3.73 -51.34 -28.89
N THR A 109 4.56 -50.31 -29.00
CA THR A 109 5.69 -50.30 -29.95
C THR A 109 6.72 -51.36 -29.56
N ASP A 110 7.04 -51.46 -28.28
CA ASP A 110 7.96 -52.46 -27.74
C ASP A 110 7.44 -53.88 -27.97
N LEU A 111 6.14 -54.11 -27.73
CA LEU A 111 5.50 -55.40 -28.03
C LEU A 111 5.60 -55.77 -29.52
N ARG A 112 5.40 -54.81 -30.42
CA ARG A 112 5.55 -55.03 -31.87
C ARG A 112 6.99 -55.41 -32.23
N LEU A 113 7.98 -54.75 -31.63
CA LEU A 113 9.39 -55.07 -31.86
C LEU A 113 9.74 -56.50 -31.39
N ILE A 114 9.23 -56.89 -30.22
CA ILE A 114 9.40 -58.26 -29.70
C ILE A 114 8.76 -59.28 -30.65
N MET A 115 7.55 -59.03 -31.14
CA MET A 115 6.89 -59.89 -32.12
C MET A 115 7.71 -60.05 -33.41
N ILE A 116 8.18 -58.93 -33.99
CA ILE A 116 9.00 -58.96 -35.21
C ILE A 116 10.27 -59.80 -34.99
N ARG A 117 10.94 -59.61 -33.84
CA ARG A 117 12.14 -60.37 -33.48
C ARG A 117 11.87 -61.88 -33.43
N LEU A 118 10.81 -62.29 -32.73
CA LEU A 118 10.45 -63.70 -32.59
C LEU A 118 10.07 -64.33 -33.94
N ILE A 119 9.33 -63.61 -34.79
CA ILE A 119 8.98 -64.03 -36.15
C ILE A 119 10.25 -64.24 -36.99
N ASN A 120 11.19 -63.29 -36.93
CA ASN A 120 12.42 -63.35 -37.72
C ASN A 120 13.37 -64.46 -37.26
N GLN A 121 13.43 -64.73 -35.96
CA GLN A 121 14.31 -65.77 -35.39
C GLN A 121 13.76 -67.19 -35.61
N GLN A 122 12.46 -67.34 -35.86
CA GLN A 122 11.78 -68.63 -36.09
C GLN A 122 11.96 -69.70 -34.99
N ASP A 123 12.47 -69.31 -33.81
CA ASP A 123 12.69 -70.18 -32.65
C ASP A 123 11.82 -69.73 -31.46
N THR A 124 10.52 -69.59 -31.72
CA THR A 124 9.57 -69.10 -30.71
C THR A 124 9.20 -70.24 -29.75
N THR A 125 9.43 -70.03 -28.45
CA THR A 125 9.06 -71.01 -27.43
C THR A 125 7.63 -70.78 -26.92
N LYS A 126 7.05 -71.81 -26.28
CA LYS A 126 5.76 -71.66 -25.58
C LYS A 126 5.84 -70.60 -24.47
N HIS A 127 7.01 -70.41 -23.87
CA HIS A 127 7.23 -69.37 -22.86
C HIS A 127 7.10 -67.97 -23.48
N ASP A 128 7.68 -67.74 -24.66
CA ASP A 128 7.60 -66.46 -25.37
C ASP A 128 6.15 -66.09 -25.72
N ILE A 129 5.37 -67.08 -26.19
CA ILE A 129 3.94 -66.91 -26.48
C ILE A 129 3.15 -66.56 -25.21
N ASN A 130 3.41 -67.25 -24.10
CA ASN A 130 2.74 -66.97 -22.83
C ASN A 130 3.10 -65.57 -22.30
N SER A 131 4.36 -65.16 -22.41
CA SER A 131 4.83 -63.83 -22.01
C SER A 131 4.19 -62.72 -22.85
N LEU A 132 4.12 -62.89 -24.18
CA LEU A 132 3.42 -61.96 -25.08
C LEU A 132 1.93 -61.88 -24.78
N THR A 133 1.28 -63.02 -24.54
CA THR A 133 -0.16 -63.08 -24.23
C THR A 133 -0.47 -62.33 -22.94
N SER A 134 0.37 -62.51 -21.92
CA SER A 134 0.25 -61.81 -20.63
C SER A 134 0.44 -60.31 -20.81
N ALA A 135 1.49 -59.88 -21.52
CA ALA A 135 1.75 -58.46 -21.77
C ALA A 135 0.64 -57.78 -22.59
N ILE A 136 0.06 -58.48 -23.58
CA ILE A 136 -1.11 -57.98 -24.32
C ILE A 136 -2.33 -57.86 -23.41
N HIS A 137 -2.53 -58.82 -22.50
CA HIS A 137 -3.63 -58.77 -21.53
C HIS A 137 -3.48 -57.56 -20.59
N ASP A 138 -2.30 -57.37 -20.02
CA ASP A 138 -2.00 -56.24 -19.13
C ASP A 138 -2.19 -54.91 -19.85
N LEU A 139 -1.73 -54.80 -21.11
CA LEU A 139 -1.91 -53.60 -21.92
C LEU A 139 -3.40 -53.29 -22.15
N LYS A 140 -4.23 -54.30 -22.43
CA LYS A 140 -5.69 -54.15 -22.57
C LYS A 140 -6.33 -53.68 -21.26
N GLN A 141 -5.92 -54.25 -20.12
CA GLN A 141 -6.41 -53.80 -18.82
C GLN A 141 -6.04 -52.34 -18.54
N ASN A 142 -4.80 -51.95 -18.85
CA ASN A 142 -4.33 -50.58 -18.68
C ASN A 142 -5.09 -49.60 -19.60
N MET A 143 -5.37 -49.99 -20.85
CA MET A 143 -6.20 -49.20 -21.77
C MET A 143 -7.60 -48.97 -21.20
N ASN A 144 -8.28 -50.04 -20.79
CA ASN A 144 -9.62 -49.95 -20.19
C ASN A 144 -9.60 -49.09 -18.92
N SER A 145 -8.55 -49.21 -18.11
CA SER A 145 -8.40 -48.41 -16.89
C SER A 145 -8.27 -46.92 -17.21
N ILE A 146 -7.54 -46.54 -18.26
CA ILE A 146 -7.41 -45.15 -18.70
C ILE A 146 -8.73 -44.58 -19.22
N GLU A 147 -9.46 -45.36 -20.02
CA GLU A 147 -10.80 -44.96 -20.52
C GLU A 147 -11.79 -44.69 -19.38
N GLN A 148 -11.57 -45.31 -18.21
CA GLN A 148 -12.40 -45.16 -17.01
C GLN A 148 -11.82 -44.19 -15.97
N ILE A 149 -10.71 -43.50 -16.26
CA ILE A 149 -10.13 -42.54 -15.30
C ILE A 149 -11.12 -41.41 -15.03
N GLN A 150 -11.55 -41.30 -13.77
CA GLN A 150 -12.22 -40.12 -13.24
C GLN A 150 -11.23 -39.34 -12.39
N ILE A 151 -10.87 -38.13 -12.81
CA ILE A 151 -9.97 -37.27 -12.03
C ILE A 151 -10.80 -36.49 -11.02
N GLN A 152 -10.58 -36.76 -9.73
CA GLN A 152 -11.16 -35.97 -8.65
C GLN A 152 -10.27 -34.75 -8.35
N LEU A 153 -10.83 -33.56 -8.51
CA LEU A 153 -10.18 -32.30 -8.12
C LEU A 153 -10.66 -31.87 -6.73
N LYS A 154 -9.72 -31.57 -5.83
CA LYS A 154 -10.00 -30.94 -4.54
C LYS A 154 -9.62 -29.46 -4.63
N ILE A 155 -10.62 -28.60 -4.76
CA ILE A 155 -10.45 -27.15 -4.86
C ILE A 155 -10.79 -26.53 -3.51
N HIS A 156 -9.88 -25.72 -2.98
CA HIS A 156 -10.09 -24.95 -1.75
C HIS A 156 -10.40 -23.50 -2.11
N PRO A 157 -11.25 -22.81 -1.34
CA PRO A 157 -11.59 -21.42 -1.61
C PRO A 157 -10.37 -20.51 -1.41
N LEU A 158 -10.28 -19.46 -2.24
CA LEU A 158 -9.34 -18.37 -2.01
C LEU A 158 -9.87 -17.49 -0.87
N LEU A 159 -9.10 -17.38 0.21
CA LEU A 159 -9.44 -16.52 1.35
C LEU A 159 -8.73 -15.17 1.19
N VAL A 160 -9.51 -14.10 1.17
CA VAL A 160 -9.03 -12.72 1.16
C VAL A 160 -9.03 -12.22 2.60
N ASP A 161 -7.85 -11.94 3.14
CA ASP A 161 -7.66 -11.41 4.49
C ASP A 161 -7.87 -9.88 4.47
N ASP A 162 -8.60 -9.34 5.44
CA ASP A 162 -8.82 -7.90 5.62
C ASP A 162 -7.51 -7.13 5.81
N ARG A 163 -6.42 -7.80 6.20
CA ARG A 163 -5.08 -7.23 6.34
C ARG A 163 -4.35 -7.03 5.01
N LEU A 164 -4.89 -7.51 3.89
CA LEU A 164 -4.26 -7.38 2.56
C LEU A 164 -4.20 -5.93 2.08
N ILE A 165 -5.16 -5.10 2.49
CA ILE A 165 -5.21 -3.68 2.15
C ILE A 165 -5.43 -2.88 3.42
N GLN A 166 -4.54 -1.94 3.70
CA GLN A 166 -4.63 -1.03 4.83
C GLN A 166 -4.81 0.39 4.32
N ILE A 167 -5.80 1.08 4.88
CA ILE A 167 -6.05 2.50 4.59
C ILE A 167 -5.50 3.30 5.76
N GLU A 168 -4.36 3.93 5.55
CA GLU A 168 -3.68 4.73 6.57
C GLU A 168 -3.69 6.22 6.18
N LYS A 169 -3.87 7.08 7.19
CA LYS A 169 -3.72 8.52 7.02
C LYS A 169 -2.24 8.87 7.07
N ILE A 170 -1.67 9.17 5.91
CA ILE A 170 -0.34 9.77 5.84
C ILE A 170 -0.51 11.28 5.99
N GLU A 171 -0.33 11.80 7.19
CA GLU A 171 -0.13 13.24 7.36
C GLU A 171 1.23 13.59 6.74
N LYS A 172 1.22 14.41 5.69
CA LYS A 172 2.43 15.11 5.26
C LYS A 172 2.78 16.11 6.36
N GLN A 173 3.38 15.64 7.45
CA GLN A 173 3.94 16.50 8.47
C GLN A 173 5.03 17.32 7.80
N SER A 174 4.81 18.63 7.72
CA SER A 174 5.89 19.57 7.53
C SER A 174 6.80 19.42 8.75
N PHE A 175 7.95 18.77 8.59
CA PHE A 175 9.00 18.82 9.58
C PHE A 175 9.37 20.30 9.78
N SER A 176 8.86 20.91 10.85
CA SER A 176 9.25 22.26 11.23
C SER A 176 10.59 22.18 11.95
N LEU A 177 11.67 22.51 11.22
CA LEU A 177 13.04 22.58 11.75
C LEU A 177 13.21 23.57 12.91
N ILE A 178 12.17 24.38 13.19
CA ILE A 178 12.17 25.42 14.24
C ILE A 178 12.30 24.82 15.65
N ASN A 179 11.94 23.54 15.84
CA ASN A 179 11.98 22.87 17.14
C ASN A 179 13.23 22.03 17.38
N LEU A 180 14.22 22.06 16.48
CA LEU A 180 15.44 21.27 16.64
C LEU A 180 16.40 21.93 17.66
N ARG A 181 16.98 21.10 18.53
CA ARG A 181 18.05 21.51 19.46
C ARG A 181 19.29 21.95 18.67
N PRO A 182 20.14 22.82 19.24
CA PRO A 182 21.38 23.24 18.59
C PRO A 182 22.25 22.03 18.23
N PRO A 183 22.93 22.05 17.07
CA PRO A 183 23.68 20.89 16.57
C PRO A 183 24.82 20.50 17.50
N TYR A 184 24.94 19.20 17.77
CA TYR A 184 26.02 18.60 18.58
C TYR A 184 27.37 18.69 17.86
N HIS A 185 27.36 18.54 16.53
CA HIS A 185 28.56 18.69 15.70
C HIS A 185 28.22 19.25 14.32
N THR A 186 29.08 20.14 13.81
CA THR A 186 28.89 20.86 12.55
C THR A 186 30.09 20.63 11.66
N ILE A 187 29.90 20.00 10.50
CA ILE A 187 30.94 19.79 9.49
C ILE A 187 30.67 20.74 8.32
N THR A 188 31.61 21.61 7.99
CA THR A 188 31.48 22.52 6.84
C THR A 188 31.60 21.77 5.52
N THR A 189 30.56 21.80 4.69
CA THR A 189 30.50 21.19 3.35
C THR A 189 30.18 22.23 2.27
N ILE A 190 30.89 22.16 1.14
CA ILE A 190 30.70 23.06 0.01
C ILE A 190 29.63 22.45 -0.91
N GLY A 191 28.36 22.77 -0.67
CA GLY A 191 27.25 22.35 -1.53
C GLY A 191 25.89 22.56 -0.88
N ALA A 192 24.88 22.94 -1.67
CA ALA A 192 23.55 23.32 -1.17
C ALA A 192 22.54 22.18 -1.33
N SER A 193 22.04 21.61 -0.23
CA SER A 193 20.85 20.76 -0.22
C SER A 193 20.27 20.57 1.19
N ASP A 194 19.17 21.22 1.56
CA ASP A 194 18.60 21.09 2.92
C ASP A 194 17.67 19.85 3.04
N TYR A 195 18.27 18.66 3.05
CA TYR A 195 17.55 17.38 3.26
C TYR A 195 18.14 16.60 4.43
N SER A 196 17.29 15.83 5.12
CA SER A 196 17.74 14.80 6.06
C SER A 196 18.43 13.70 5.26
N ILE A 197 19.72 13.47 5.53
CA ILE A 197 20.53 12.51 4.75
C ILE A 197 20.42 11.12 5.37
N ALA A 198 20.40 11.03 6.71
CA ALA A 198 20.25 9.77 7.44
C ALA A 198 19.77 10.02 8.88
N SER A 199 18.98 9.09 9.42
CA SER A 199 18.61 9.04 10.84
C SER A 199 18.91 7.64 11.41
N ASN A 200 19.22 7.60 12.70
CA ASN A 200 19.16 6.38 13.51
C ASN A 200 18.47 6.70 14.84
N ASP A 201 18.31 5.70 15.70
CA ASP A 201 17.58 5.80 16.98
C ASP A 201 18.18 6.81 18.00
N ARG A 202 19.30 7.47 17.69
CA ARG A 202 19.99 8.39 18.60
C ARG A 202 20.40 9.72 17.95
N TYR A 203 20.65 9.73 16.66
CA TYR A 203 21.20 10.87 15.96
C TYR A 203 20.48 11.13 14.64
N LEU A 204 20.22 12.41 14.40
CA LEU A 204 19.68 12.93 13.17
C LEU A 204 20.76 13.73 12.44
N LEU A 205 21.13 13.29 11.23
CA LEU A 205 22.10 13.98 10.39
C LEU A 205 21.36 14.85 9.36
N LEU A 206 21.39 16.15 9.59
CA LEU A 206 20.76 17.15 8.72
C LEU A 206 21.80 17.91 7.94
N HIS A 207 21.55 18.11 6.66
CA HIS A 207 22.29 19.11 5.91
C HIS A 207 21.57 20.47 6.07
N ILE A 208 22.26 21.44 6.64
CA ILE A 208 21.82 22.84 6.79
C ILE A 208 22.89 23.71 6.14
N ASN A 209 22.69 24.10 4.88
CA ASN A 209 23.72 24.74 4.05
C ASN A 209 24.46 25.91 4.78
N PRO A 210 25.81 25.94 4.81
CA PRO A 210 26.79 25.05 4.17
C PRO A 210 27.33 23.96 5.10
N ASN A 211 26.55 23.53 6.09
CA ASN A 211 27.01 22.65 7.14
C ASN A 211 26.20 21.37 7.23
N LEU A 212 26.89 20.27 7.50
CA LEU A 212 26.29 19.04 7.94
C LEU A 212 26.22 19.06 9.47
N CYS A 213 24.99 19.07 9.99
CA CYS A 213 24.67 19.16 11.41
C CYS A 213 24.24 17.79 11.93
N LEU A 214 24.98 17.25 12.90
CA LEU A 214 24.57 16.09 13.68
C LEU A 214 23.81 16.58 14.91
N ILE A 215 22.56 16.15 15.06
CA ILE A 215 21.70 16.49 16.20
C ILE A 215 21.52 15.22 17.02
N ASP A 216 21.81 15.30 18.32
CA ASP A 216 21.53 14.23 19.28
C ASP A 216 20.08 14.38 19.75
N GLU A 217 19.27 13.34 19.58
CA GLU A 217 17.87 13.35 20.05
C GLU A 217 17.78 13.21 21.59
N ASN A 218 18.87 12.86 22.29
CA ASN A 218 18.90 12.54 23.72
C ASN A 218 19.72 13.48 24.63
N LEU A 219 19.52 14.80 24.55
CA LEU A 219 19.98 15.78 25.56
C LEU A 219 18.96 16.86 25.91
#